data_AF-A0A511D9T9-F1
#
_entry.id   AF-A0A511D9T9-F1
#
_cell.length_a   1.000
_cell.length_b   1.000
_cell.length_c   1.000
_cell.angle_alpha   90.00
_cell.angle_beta   90.00
_cell.angle_gamma   90.00
#
_symmetry.space_group_name_H-M   'P 1'
#
loop_
_entity.id
_entity.type
_entity.pdbx_description
1 polymer ?
#
loop_
_entity_poly.entity_id
_entity_poly.type
_entity_poly.pdbx_seq_one_letter_code
_entity_poly.pdbx_strand_id
1 'polypeptide(L)'
;MFAASSAVVLLTFVATVVAGPRPEQAPAAVPGDRLVEVATGSRLQVLTLAGRGPGGRTPVVVLHGGPGVPDLAANARVFAPLTDGGFDVYLYAQLRWY
;
A
#
# COMPACT_ATOMS: atom_id res chain seq x y z
N MET A 1 13.66 17.23 -37.53
CA MET A 1 13.02 17.30 -36.20
C MET A 1 12.76 15.93 -35.57
N PHE A 2 12.40 14.88 -36.31
CA PHE A 2 12.10 13.55 -35.73
C PHE A 2 13.28 12.82 -35.07
N ALA A 3 14.49 12.91 -35.63
CA ALA A 3 15.66 12.19 -35.13
C ALA A 3 16.10 12.63 -33.71
N ALA A 4 16.00 13.93 -33.41
CA ALA A 4 16.32 14.45 -32.08
C ALA A 4 15.31 13.95 -31.03
N SER A 5 14.02 13.90 -31.38
CA SER A 5 12.96 13.38 -30.52
C SER A 5 13.14 11.89 -30.23
N SER A 6 13.49 11.09 -31.25
CA SER A 6 13.77 9.66 -31.09
C SER A 6 15.00 9.40 -30.21
N ALA A 7 16.06 10.20 -30.35
CA ALA A 7 17.25 10.08 -29.51
C ALA A 7 16.95 10.40 -28.04
N VAL A 8 16.13 11.42 -27.76
CA VAL A 8 15.73 11.78 -26.39
C VAL A 8 14.87 10.68 -25.76
N VAL A 9 13.90 10.12 -26.48
CA VAL A 9 13.06 9.01 -25.97
C VAL A 9 13.91 7.78 -25.66
N LEU A 10 14.83 7.42 -26.56
CA LEU A 10 15.73 6.28 -26.37
C LEU A 10 16.66 6.50 -25.18
N LEU A 11 17.29 7.67 -25.06
CA LEU A 11 18.14 8.02 -23.92
C LEU A 11 17.36 7.98 -22.60
N THR A 12 16.14 8.49 -22.58
CA THR A 12 15.28 8.46 -21.38
C THR A 12 14.94 7.02 -21.00
N PHE A 13 14.56 6.18 -21.96
CA PHE A 13 14.26 4.78 -21.72
C PHE A 13 15.49 4.00 -21.20
N VAL A 14 16.64 4.16 -21.86
CA VAL A 14 17.90 3.53 -21.42
C VAL A 14 18.27 4.00 -20.03
N ALA A 15 18.19 5.29 -19.74
CA ALA A 15 18.47 5.83 -18.41
C ALA A 15 17.55 5.23 -17.34
N THR A 16 16.25 5.06 -17.62
CA THR A 16 15.31 4.43 -16.68
C THR A 16 15.58 2.94 -16.45
N VAL A 17 15.99 2.21 -17.49
CA VAL A 17 16.33 0.78 -17.38
C VAL A 17 17.63 0.60 -16.60
N VAL A 18 18.66 1.41 -16.90
CA VAL A 18 19.97 1.35 -16.24
C VAL A 18 19.89 1.81 -14.78
N ALA A 19 19.04 2.78 -14.46
CA ALA A 19 18.82 3.21 -13.07
C ALA A 19 18.24 2.09 -12.17
N GLY A 20 17.64 1.06 -12.77
CA GLY A 20 17.06 -0.08 -12.05
C GLY A 20 15.86 0.29 -11.16
N PRO A 21 15.22 -0.71 -10.54
CA PRO A 21 14.19 -0.45 -9.54
C PRO A 21 14.81 0.30 -8.36
N ARG A 22 14.14 1.35 -7.90
CA ARG A 22 14.51 1.96 -6.61
C ARG A 22 14.41 0.89 -5.53
N PRO A 23 15.33 0.89 -4.54
CA PRO A 23 15.19 0.03 -3.36
C PRO A 23 13.78 0.20 -2.80
N GLU A 24 13.11 -0.93 -2.55
CA GLU A 24 11.78 -0.91 -1.97
C GLU A 24 11.86 -0.17 -0.63
N GLN A 25 11.20 0.99 -0.53
CA GLN A 25 11.20 1.73 0.72
C GLN A 25 10.56 0.86 1.80
N ALA A 26 11.21 0.83 2.97
CA ALA A 26 10.59 0.22 4.13
C ALA A 26 9.25 0.94 4.38
N PRO A 27 8.16 0.21 4.67
CA PRO A 27 6.90 0.83 5.03
C PRO A 27 7.14 1.79 6.18
N ALA A 28 6.57 3.00 6.08
CA ALA A 28 6.55 3.90 7.22
C ALA A 28 5.70 3.24 8.33
N ALA A 29 6.22 3.23 9.56
CA ALA A 29 5.43 2.82 10.71
C ALA A 29 4.25 3.79 10.86
N VAL A 30 3.03 3.24 10.93
CA VAL A 30 1.82 4.03 11.15
C VAL A 30 1.30 3.73 12.55
N PRO A 31 0.97 4.74 13.37
CA PRO A 31 0.45 4.50 14.71
C PRO A 31 -0.77 3.56 14.68
N GLY A 32 -0.70 2.49 15.48
CA GLY A 32 -1.76 1.47 15.55
C GLY A 32 -1.66 0.36 14.52
N ASP A 33 -0.62 0.34 13.67
CA ASP A 33 -0.32 -0.82 12.85
C ASP A 33 0.25 -1.97 13.68
N ARG A 34 0.17 -3.18 13.12
CA ARG A 34 0.71 -4.40 13.70
C ARG A 34 1.20 -5.33 12.61
N LEU A 35 2.28 -6.05 12.90
CA LEU A 35 2.72 -7.17 12.07
C LEU A 35 2.02 -8.45 12.52
N VAL A 36 1.37 -9.13 11.59
CA VAL A 36 0.68 -10.40 11.80
C VAL A 36 1.40 -11.48 11.00
N GLU A 37 1.80 -12.55 11.67
CA GLU A 37 2.31 -13.75 11.01
C GLU A 37 1.13 -14.60 10.54
N VAL A 38 1.15 -15.02 9.27
CA VAL A 38 0.15 -15.93 8.72
C VAL A 38 0.68 -17.36 8.72
N ALA A 39 -0.22 -18.34 8.61
CA ALA A 39 0.12 -19.77 8.72
C ALA A 39 1.22 -20.26 7.76
N THR A 40 1.47 -19.53 6.66
CA THR A 40 2.56 -19.81 5.70
C THR A 40 3.92 -19.27 6.14
N GLY A 41 4.04 -18.66 7.32
CA GLY A 41 5.27 -18.03 7.84
C GLY A 41 5.54 -16.63 7.29
N SER A 42 4.71 -16.13 6.36
CA SER A 42 4.80 -14.76 5.86
C SER A 42 4.32 -13.77 6.93
N ARG A 43 4.77 -12.51 6.86
CA ARG A 43 4.24 -11.44 7.72
C ARG A 43 3.50 -10.38 6.91
N LEU A 44 2.43 -9.89 7.50
CA LEU A 44 1.54 -8.84 6.99
C LEU A 44 1.54 -7.66 7.95
N GLN A 45 1.75 -6.45 7.45
CA GLN A 45 1.47 -5.26 8.23
C GLN A 45 -0.02 -4.93 8.07
N VAL A 46 -0.70 -4.73 9.18
CA VAL A 46 -2.14 -4.48 9.23
C VAL A 46 -2.38 -3.22 10.05
N LEU A 47 -3.11 -2.27 9.50
CA LEU A 47 -3.65 -1.13 10.24
C LEU A 47 -5.15 -1.33 10.43
N THR A 48 -5.62 -1.21 11.67
CA THR A 48 -7.05 -1.33 12.01
C THR A 48 -7.61 0.03 12.37
N LEU A 49 -8.70 0.42 11.72
CA LEU A 49 -9.50 1.59 12.08
C LEU A 49 -10.79 1.10 12.72
N ALA A 50 -11.02 1.46 13.98
CA ALA A 50 -12.20 1.04 14.73
C ALA A 50 -13.46 1.78 14.25
N GLY A 51 -14.55 1.03 14.07
CA GLY A 51 -15.87 1.58 13.80
C GLY A 51 -16.38 2.47 14.94
N ARG A 52 -17.06 3.56 14.60
CA ARG A 52 -17.69 4.49 15.53
C ARG A 52 -19.20 4.45 15.32
N GLY A 53 -19.93 3.91 16.30
CA GLY A 53 -21.40 3.87 16.30
C GLY A 53 -22.00 2.47 16.06
N PRO A 54 -23.34 2.37 15.93
CA PRO A 54 -24.07 1.11 15.93
C PRO A 54 -24.08 0.35 14.59
N GLY A 55 -23.52 0.90 13.51
CA GLY A 55 -23.59 0.33 12.17
C GLY A 55 -22.49 -0.71 11.86
N GLY A 56 -22.77 -1.64 10.96
CA GLY A 56 -21.76 -2.51 10.33
C GLY A 56 -21.14 -3.63 11.19
N ARG A 57 -21.82 -4.79 11.33
CA ARG A 57 -21.20 -5.98 11.96
C ARG A 57 -20.15 -6.66 11.08
N THR A 58 -20.13 -6.35 9.78
CA THR A 58 -19.24 -6.99 8.82
C THR A 58 -18.00 -6.12 8.64
N PRO A 59 -16.78 -6.65 8.87
CA PRO A 59 -15.57 -5.88 8.70
C PRO A 59 -15.32 -5.56 7.22
N VAL A 60 -14.70 -4.40 6.96
CA VAL A 60 -14.21 -4.01 5.63
C VAL A 60 -12.72 -4.32 5.56
N VAL A 61 -12.32 -5.14 4.58
CA VAL A 61 -10.92 -5.48 4.32
C VAL A 61 -10.46 -4.79 3.06
N VAL A 62 -9.41 -3.99 3.16
CA VAL A 62 -8.79 -3.29 2.02
C VAL A 62 -7.45 -3.93 1.71
N LEU A 63 -7.34 -4.44 0.49
CA LEU A 63 -6.11 -4.93 -0.10
C LEU A 63 -5.61 -3.87 -1.08
N HIS A 64 -4.34 -3.49 -0.98
CA HIS A 64 -3.75 -2.60 -1.98
C HIS A 64 -3.60 -3.34 -3.31
N GLY A 65 -3.73 -2.59 -4.40
CA GLY A 65 -3.47 -3.09 -5.74
C GLY A 65 -2.04 -2.83 -6.19
N GLY A 66 -1.68 -3.40 -7.35
CA GLY A 66 -0.41 -3.14 -8.03
C GLY A 66 0.84 -3.62 -7.28
N PRO A 67 2.02 -3.53 -7.91
CA PRO A 67 3.28 -3.81 -7.23
C PRO A 67 3.65 -2.68 -6.26
N GLY A 68 4.16 -3.03 -5.08
CA GLY A 68 4.78 -2.08 -4.14
C GLY A 68 4.24 -2.15 -2.71
N VAL A 69 4.62 -1.15 -1.91
CA VAL A 69 4.17 -0.97 -0.52
C VAL A 69 3.09 0.10 -0.49
N PRO A 70 1.90 -0.17 0.08
CA PRO A 70 0.89 0.86 0.21
C PRO A 70 1.29 1.91 1.23
N ASP A 71 0.89 3.16 0.96
CA ASP A 71 0.87 4.20 1.98
C ASP A 71 -0.36 4.00 2.88
N LEU A 72 -0.15 3.30 4.00
CA LEU A 72 -1.22 3.02 4.97
C LEU A 72 -1.79 4.30 5.60
N ALA A 73 -0.99 5.37 5.74
CA ALA A 73 -1.46 6.62 6.32
C ALA A 73 -2.37 7.38 5.34
N ALA A 74 -2.02 7.41 4.06
CA ALA A 74 -2.90 7.94 3.02
C ALA A 74 -4.18 7.11 2.89
N ASN A 75 -4.06 5.77 2.88
CA ASN A 75 -5.22 4.88 2.82
C ASN A 75 -6.14 5.06 4.03
N ALA A 76 -5.60 5.23 5.24
CA ALA A 76 -6.40 5.46 6.43
C ALA A 76 -7.29 6.71 6.29
N ARG A 77 -6.78 7.78 5.67
CA ARG A 77 -7.56 9.00 5.40
C ARG A 77 -8.67 8.74 4.37
N VAL A 78 -8.37 7.97 3.32
CA VAL A 78 -9.34 7.63 2.27
C VAL A 78 -10.49 6.79 2.83
N PHE A 79 -10.19 5.82 3.69
CA PHE A 79 -11.20 4.88 4.21
C PHE A 79 -11.81 5.25 5.57
N ALA A 80 -11.30 6.30 6.24
CA ALA A 80 -11.84 6.79 7.50
C ALA A 80 -13.37 6.99 7.53
N PRO A 81 -14.03 7.51 6.46
CA PRO A 81 -15.49 7.70 6.48
C PRO A 81 -16.30 6.42 6.68
N LEU A 82 -15.75 5.24 6.35
CA LEU A 82 -16.44 3.97 6.62
C LEU A 82 -16.55 3.70 8.12
N THR A 83 -15.61 4.19 8.93
CA THR A 83 -15.66 4.07 10.38
C THR A 83 -16.82 4.87 10.98
N ASP A 84 -17.24 5.98 10.37
CA ASP A 84 -18.42 6.74 10.82
C ASP A 84 -19.72 5.97 10.59
N GLY A 85 -19.71 5.00 9.65
CA GLY A 85 -20.78 4.02 9.45
C GLY A 85 -20.75 2.85 10.44
N GLY A 86 -19.82 2.86 11.40
CA GLY A 86 -19.61 1.81 12.40
C GLY A 86 -18.81 0.59 11.92
N PHE A 87 -18.30 0.60 10.69
CA PHE A 87 -17.50 -0.51 10.17
C PHE A 87 -16.07 -0.49 10.73
N ASP A 88 -15.61 -1.63 11.22
CA ASP A 88 -14.18 -1.87 11.41
C ASP A 88 -13.50 -2.01 10.05
N VAL A 89 -12.43 -1.25 9.82
CA VAL A 89 -11.67 -1.25 8.57
C VAL A 89 -10.27 -1.81 8.81
N TYR A 90 -9.88 -2.79 8.01
CA TYR A 90 -8.57 -3.43 8.07
C TYR A 90 -7.81 -3.12 6.78
N LEU A 91 -6.72 -2.37 6.89
CA LEU A 91 -5.83 -2.06 5.77
C LEU A 91 -4.63 -2.99 5.82
N TYR A 92 -4.45 -3.79 4.79
CA TYR A 92 -3.30 -4.70 4.68
C TYR A 92 -2.22 -4.10 3.80
N ALA A 93 -0.99 -4.12 4.28
CA ALA A 93 0.19 -4.00 3.42
C ALA A 93 0.62 -5.40 2.93
N GLN A 94 1.24 -5.44 1.76
CA GLN A 94 1.61 -6.69 1.08
C GLN A 94 2.38 -7.68 1.98
N LEU A 95 2.23 -8.97 1.66
CA LEU A 95 3.08 -10.04 2.17
C LEU A 95 4.53 -9.75 1.80
N ARG A 96 5.40 -9.72 2.81
CA ARG A 96 6.85 -9.79 2.60
C ARG A 96 7.36 -11.16 3.05
N TRP A 97 8.17 -11.77 2.19
CA TRP A 97 8.99 -12.93 2.52
C TRP A 97 10.37 -12.37 2.91
N TYR A 98 10.86 -12.70 4.10
CA TYR A 98 12.23 -12.35 4.53
C TYR A 98 13.09 -13.61 4.48
#